data_AF-A0A4R3LHP4-F1
#
_entry.id   AF-A0A4R3LHP4-F1
#
_cell.length_a   1.000
_cell.length_b   1.000
_cell.length_c   1.000
_cell.angle_alpha   90.00
_cell.angle_beta   90.00
_cell.angle_gamma   90.00
#
_symmetry.space_group_name_H-M   'P 1'
#
loop_
_entity.id
_entity.type
_entity.pdbx_description
1 polymer ?
#
loop_
_entity_poly.entity_id
_entity_poly.type
_entity_poly.pdbx_seq_one_letter_code
_entity_poly.pdbx_strand_id
1 'polypeptide(L)'
;MQGWLSAYESYRLVVGVVPGDDPAAPTGAVNGTADAPLCGADLRNAMLARGIEMPAGRAEGANDTYVYLDSNGLPQQLAVCFVQIPWAEPGATGGSVRVLPRNVMRLAGLTPSLATALDHFIDGRVDARFGSLRELSAAASTSVASLPWSADDRDGMGGGIGRDENQVVNLTAALRIAY
;
A
#
# COMPACT_ATOMS: atom_id res chain seq x y z
N MET A 1 5.77 -4.68 -7.60
CA MET A 1 5.81 -3.47 -6.72
C MET A 1 6.73 -2.39 -7.27
N GLN A 2 8.02 -2.66 -7.53
CA GLN A 2 8.95 -1.65 -8.07
C GLN A 2 8.42 -0.95 -9.33
N GLY A 3 7.82 -1.69 -10.26
CA GLY A 3 7.21 -1.07 -11.45
C GLY A 3 6.12 -0.03 -11.12
N TRP A 4 5.33 -0.23 -10.06
CA TRP A 4 4.28 0.71 -9.66
C TRP A 4 4.86 1.98 -9.03
N LEU A 5 6.00 1.88 -8.34
CA LEU A 5 6.76 3.05 -7.87
C LEU A 5 7.29 3.86 -9.07
N SER A 6 7.89 3.19 -10.05
CA SER A 6 8.38 3.84 -11.27
C SER A 6 7.25 4.47 -12.09
N ALA A 7 6.08 3.83 -12.17
CA ALA A 7 4.90 4.37 -12.85
C ALA A 7 4.38 5.64 -12.13
N TYR A 8 4.32 5.63 -10.80
CA TYR A 8 3.94 6.81 -10.01
C TYR A 8 4.90 7.98 -10.22
N GLU A 9 6.21 7.72 -10.18
CA GLU A 9 7.24 8.74 -10.42
C GLU A 9 7.17 9.27 -11.85
N SER A 10 7.03 8.40 -12.84
CA SER A 10 6.87 8.79 -14.25
C SER A 10 5.64 9.67 -14.44
N TYR A 11 4.52 9.33 -13.80
CA TYR A 11 3.32 10.18 -13.81
C TYR A 11 3.62 11.57 -13.27
N ARG A 12 4.23 11.68 -12.09
CA ARG A 12 4.56 12.98 -11.49
C ARG A 12 5.51 13.80 -12.36
N LEU A 13 6.49 13.17 -13.01
CA LEU A 13 7.43 13.83 -13.89
C LEU A 13 6.76 14.36 -15.17
N VAL A 14 5.80 13.62 -15.72
CA VAL A 14 5.08 14.00 -16.95
C VAL A 14 4.01 15.06 -16.70
N VAL A 15 3.23 14.91 -15.61
CA VAL A 15 2.03 15.72 -15.35
C VAL A 15 2.33 16.89 -14.41
N GLY A 16 3.34 16.77 -13.54
CA GLY A 16 3.68 17.77 -12.52
C GLY A 16 2.85 17.70 -11.24
N VAL A 17 1.81 16.86 -11.20
CA VAL A 17 0.97 16.58 -10.02
C VAL A 17 0.84 15.08 -9.79
N VAL A 18 0.24 14.70 -8.67
CA VAL A 18 0.03 13.30 -8.30
C VAL A 18 -1.16 12.69 -9.07
N PRO A 19 -1.21 11.36 -9.25
CA PRO A 19 -2.32 10.70 -9.97
C PRO A 19 -3.70 11.08 -9.42
N GLY A 20 -4.58 11.50 -10.32
CA GLY A 20 -5.97 11.87 -10.00
C GLY A 20 -6.15 13.25 -9.38
N ASP A 21 -5.08 14.05 -9.20
CA ASP A 21 -5.17 15.44 -8.78
C ASP A 21 -5.41 16.38 -9.98
N ASP A 22 -5.97 17.56 -9.73
CA ASP A 22 -6.24 18.57 -10.77
C ASP A 22 -4.99 19.45 -11.00
N PRO A 23 -4.38 19.45 -12.21
CA PRO A 23 -3.25 20.31 -12.51
C PRO A 23 -3.56 21.82 -12.44
N ALA A 24 -4.81 22.21 -12.63
CA ALA A 24 -5.23 23.62 -12.55
C ALA A 24 -5.41 24.10 -11.10
N ALA A 25 -5.65 23.19 -10.17
CA ALA A 25 -5.87 23.47 -8.75
C ALA A 25 -5.28 22.34 -7.87
N PRO A 26 -3.94 22.20 -7.84
CA PRO A 26 -3.29 21.04 -7.24
C PRO A 26 -3.47 21.01 -5.73
N THR A 27 -3.98 19.91 -5.23
CA THR A 27 -4.13 19.66 -3.78
C THR A 27 -2.89 18.95 -3.21
N GLY A 28 -2.11 18.28 -4.06
CA GLY A 28 -1.00 17.41 -3.66
C GLY A 28 -1.46 16.07 -3.08
N ALA A 29 -2.76 15.78 -3.08
CA ALA A 29 -3.35 14.52 -2.65
C ALA A 29 -3.70 13.65 -3.86
N VAL A 30 -3.39 12.35 -3.78
CA VAL A 30 -3.90 11.39 -4.78
C VAL A 30 -5.43 11.51 -4.85
N ASN A 31 -5.96 11.51 -6.08
CA ASN A 31 -7.39 11.70 -6.33
C ASN A 31 -7.96 13.03 -5.81
N GLY A 32 -7.11 14.03 -5.58
CA GLY A 32 -7.51 15.37 -5.15
C GLY A 32 -8.02 15.47 -3.71
N THR A 33 -8.01 14.38 -2.92
CA THR A 33 -8.61 14.36 -1.58
C THR A 33 -7.93 13.34 -0.66
N ALA A 34 -7.79 13.68 0.63
CA ALA A 34 -7.24 12.76 1.64
C ALA A 34 -8.14 11.53 1.85
N ASP A 35 -7.54 10.38 2.14
CA ASP A 35 -8.20 9.09 2.36
C ASP A 35 -9.10 8.63 1.19
N ALA A 36 -8.94 9.22 0.00
CA ALA A 36 -9.64 8.84 -1.23
C ALA A 36 -8.72 7.99 -2.12
N PRO A 37 -8.78 6.65 -2.03
CA PRO A 37 -7.87 5.80 -2.77
C PRO A 37 -8.22 5.76 -4.26
N LEU A 38 -7.19 5.92 -5.10
CA LEU A 38 -7.24 5.68 -6.53
C LEU A 38 -6.85 4.21 -6.81
N CYS A 39 -7.82 3.40 -7.22
CA CYS A 39 -7.69 1.96 -7.42
C CYS A 39 -8.28 1.52 -8.77
N GLY A 40 -8.02 0.28 -9.19
CA GLY A 40 -8.84 -0.36 -10.22
C GLY A 40 -8.83 0.36 -11.56
N ALA A 41 -10.01 0.44 -12.18
CA ALA A 41 -10.18 1.10 -13.47
C ALA A 41 -9.79 2.58 -13.42
N ASP A 42 -10.09 3.29 -12.32
CA ASP A 42 -9.78 4.70 -12.19
C ASP A 42 -8.27 4.94 -12.16
N LEU A 43 -7.53 4.10 -11.43
CA LEU A 43 -6.07 4.13 -11.44
C LEU A 43 -5.52 3.87 -12.84
N ARG A 44 -5.99 2.82 -13.51
CA ARG A 44 -5.52 2.47 -14.85
C ARG A 44 -5.84 3.57 -15.87
N ASN A 45 -7.04 4.12 -15.83
CA ASN A 45 -7.48 5.22 -16.69
C ASN A 45 -6.66 6.48 -16.45
N ALA A 46 -6.37 6.82 -15.19
CA ALA A 46 -5.52 7.95 -14.85
C ALA A 46 -4.12 7.82 -15.48
N MET A 47 -3.50 6.63 -15.36
CA MET A 47 -2.18 6.35 -15.94
C MET A 47 -2.21 6.37 -17.47
N LEU A 48 -3.16 5.66 -18.09
CA LEU A 48 -3.30 5.55 -19.55
C LEU A 48 -3.59 6.91 -20.21
N ALA A 49 -4.43 7.75 -19.59
CA ALA A 49 -4.76 9.08 -20.10
C ALA A 49 -3.53 10.01 -20.21
N ARG A 50 -2.44 9.66 -19.53
CA ARG A 50 -1.16 10.39 -19.54
C ARG A 50 -0.04 9.62 -20.23
N GLY A 51 -0.35 8.49 -20.88
CA GLY A 51 0.64 7.66 -21.58
C GLY A 51 1.65 6.99 -20.66
N ILE A 52 1.32 6.80 -19.38
CA ILE A 52 2.21 6.13 -18.42
C ILE A 52 2.09 4.62 -18.61
N GLU A 53 3.24 3.97 -18.82
CA GLU A 53 3.31 2.51 -18.92
C GLU A 53 2.96 1.87 -17.56
N MET A 54 1.94 1.02 -17.58
CA MET A 54 1.51 0.30 -16.38
C MET A 54 2.31 -0.99 -16.22
N PRO A 55 2.74 -1.33 -15.00
CA PRO A 55 3.41 -2.61 -14.74
C PRO A 55 2.55 -3.80 -15.14
N ALA A 56 3.20 -4.92 -15.44
CA ALA A 56 2.48 -6.18 -15.57
C ALA A 56 1.76 -6.52 -14.26
N GLY A 57 0.50 -6.93 -14.39
CA GLY A 57 -0.31 -7.49 -13.30
C GLY A 57 -0.87 -8.84 -13.71
N ARG A 58 -2.09 -9.15 -13.28
CA ARG A 58 -2.75 -10.42 -13.56
C ARG A 58 -3.00 -10.65 -15.06
N ALA A 59 -3.46 -9.61 -15.75
CA ALA A 59 -3.79 -9.63 -17.18
C ALA A 59 -3.83 -8.18 -17.69
N GLU A 60 -3.93 -8.00 -19.01
CA GLU A 60 -4.25 -6.70 -19.59
C GLU A 60 -5.60 -6.19 -19.04
N GLY A 61 -5.61 -4.94 -18.56
CA GLY A 61 -6.79 -4.37 -17.90
C GLY A 61 -6.98 -4.83 -16.44
N ALA A 62 -6.04 -5.61 -15.89
CA ALA A 62 -5.98 -6.02 -14.49
C ALA A 62 -4.55 -5.85 -13.91
N ASN A 63 -3.82 -4.85 -14.44
CA ASN A 63 -2.42 -4.54 -14.13
C ASN A 63 -2.15 -4.24 -12.65
N ASP A 64 -3.16 -3.77 -11.93
CA ASP A 64 -3.13 -3.40 -10.51
C ASP A 64 -3.42 -4.57 -9.57
N THR A 65 -3.71 -5.76 -10.11
CA THR A 65 -4.02 -6.95 -9.32
C THR A 65 -3.02 -8.08 -9.54
N TYR A 66 -2.75 -8.86 -8.49
CA TYR A 66 -1.88 -10.03 -8.50
C TYR A 66 -2.56 -11.17 -7.76
N VAL A 67 -2.42 -12.40 -8.24
CA VAL A 67 -2.99 -13.59 -7.59
C VAL A 67 -1.85 -14.45 -7.05
N TYR A 68 -2.02 -14.98 -5.85
CA TYR A 68 -1.09 -15.87 -5.19
C TYR A 68 -1.85 -16.91 -4.35
N LEU A 69 -1.16 -17.91 -3.83
CA LEU A 69 -1.75 -18.88 -2.91
C LEU A 69 -1.38 -18.50 -1.48
N ASP A 70 -2.32 -18.60 -0.55
CA ASP A 70 -2.04 -18.51 0.88
C ASP A 70 -1.37 -19.79 1.42
N SER A 71 -1.05 -19.79 2.72
CA SER A 71 -0.42 -20.92 3.41
C SER A 71 -1.26 -22.21 3.37
N ASN A 72 -2.56 -22.11 3.13
CA ASN A 72 -3.49 -23.23 3.01
C ASN A 72 -3.67 -23.67 1.54
N GLY A 73 -2.97 -23.04 0.59
CA GLY A 73 -3.07 -23.34 -0.84
C GLY A 73 -4.31 -22.76 -1.51
N LEU A 74 -5.01 -21.82 -0.85
CA LEU A 74 -6.19 -21.16 -1.40
C LEU A 74 -5.80 -19.86 -2.12
N PRO A 75 -6.48 -19.53 -3.24
CA PRO A 75 -6.14 -18.35 -4.00
C PRO A 75 -6.51 -17.05 -3.26
N GLN A 76 -5.58 -16.11 -3.27
CA GLN A 76 -5.71 -14.75 -2.75
C GLN A 76 -5.40 -13.73 -3.85
N GLN A 77 -5.91 -12.52 -3.68
CA GLN A 77 -5.67 -11.42 -4.60
C GLN A 77 -5.12 -10.20 -3.86
N LEU A 78 -3.97 -9.72 -4.32
CA LEU A 78 -3.38 -8.46 -3.95
C LEU A 78 -3.83 -7.37 -4.94
N ALA A 79 -4.24 -6.21 -4.45
CA ALA A 79 -4.55 -5.03 -5.24
C ALA A 79 -3.66 -3.84 -4.85
N VAL A 80 -3.22 -3.09 -5.86
CA VAL A 80 -2.43 -1.87 -5.72
C VAL A 80 -3.33 -0.64 -5.90
N CYS A 81 -3.26 0.27 -4.95
CA CYS A 81 -3.88 1.60 -5.05
C CYS A 81 -2.88 2.69 -4.65
N PHE A 82 -3.18 3.93 -5.01
CA PHE A 82 -2.54 5.09 -4.40
C PHE A 82 -3.54 5.84 -3.54
N VAL A 83 -3.09 6.40 -2.42
CA VAL A 83 -3.95 7.16 -1.51
C VAL A 83 -3.09 8.12 -0.70
N GLN A 84 -3.66 9.24 -0.26
CA GLN A 84 -3.04 10.07 0.76
C GLN A 84 -3.57 9.68 2.14
N ILE A 85 -2.68 9.34 3.07
CA ILE A 85 -3.04 9.00 4.46
C ILE A 85 -2.20 9.79 5.45
N PRO A 86 -2.64 9.93 6.71
CA PRO A 86 -1.74 10.36 7.79
C PRO A 86 -0.59 9.35 7.97
N TRP A 87 0.64 9.85 8.02
CA TRP A 87 1.85 9.05 8.15
C TRP A 87 2.77 9.59 9.24
N ALA A 88 3.20 8.72 10.14
CA ALA A 88 4.10 9.07 11.23
C ALA A 88 5.57 9.14 10.74
N GLU A 89 6.22 10.29 10.96
CA GLU A 89 7.62 10.53 10.61
C GLU A 89 8.40 11.01 11.85
N PRO A 90 9.71 10.71 11.94
CA PRO A 90 10.57 11.31 12.95
C PRO A 90 10.50 12.84 12.90
N GLY A 91 10.28 13.46 14.05
CA GLY A 91 10.27 14.91 14.25
C GLY A 91 11.67 15.52 14.18
N ALA A 92 11.74 16.85 14.27
CA ALA A 92 13.01 17.59 14.20
C ALA A 92 13.92 17.36 15.41
N THR A 93 13.33 16.97 16.54
CA THR A 93 14.05 16.64 17.77
C THR A 93 14.07 15.12 17.96
N GLY A 94 15.20 14.57 18.41
CA GLY A 94 15.31 13.14 18.74
C GLY A 94 14.19 12.67 19.68
N GLY A 95 13.47 11.63 19.29
CA GLY A 95 12.36 11.05 20.06
C GLY A 95 10.98 11.71 19.87
N SER A 96 10.89 12.81 19.12
CA SER A 96 9.59 13.37 18.70
C SER A 96 9.10 12.68 17.43
N VAL A 97 7.78 12.46 17.31
CA VAL A 97 7.13 11.92 16.11
C VAL A 97 6.06 12.92 15.69
N ARG A 98 5.99 13.21 14.39
CA ARG A 98 4.92 14.03 13.81
C ARG A 98 4.12 13.21 12.81
N VAL A 99 2.85 13.53 12.66
CA VAL A 99 1.99 12.94 11.64
C VAL A 99 1.80 13.97 10.54
N LEU A 100 2.12 13.60 9.30
CA LEU A 100 1.91 14.43 8.12
C LEU A 100 1.13 13.65 7.07
N PRO A 101 0.30 14.32 6.25
CA PRO A 101 -0.32 13.67 5.12
C PRO A 101 0.77 13.26 4.11
N ARG A 102 0.72 12.00 3.68
CA ARG A 102 1.62 11.43 2.68
C ARG A 102 0.85 10.62 1.67
N ASN A 103 1.19 10.80 0.40
CA ASN A 103 0.79 9.87 -0.62
C ASN A 103 1.57 8.57 -0.39
N VAL A 104 0.88 7.44 -0.48
CA VAL A 104 1.43 6.10 -0.28
C VAL A 104 0.87 5.16 -1.34
N MET A 105 1.58 4.07 -1.58
CA MET A 105 1.06 2.94 -2.34
C MET A 105 0.39 1.99 -1.36
N ARG A 106 -0.93 1.86 -1.44
CA ARG A 106 -1.71 0.93 -0.62
C ARG A 106 -1.75 -0.44 -1.27
N LEU A 107 -1.40 -1.46 -0.51
CA LEU A 107 -1.42 -2.86 -0.87
C LEU A 107 -2.53 -3.55 -0.09
N ALA A 108 -3.63 -3.91 -0.75
CA ALA A 108 -4.78 -4.56 -0.11
C ALA A 108 -4.83 -6.04 -0.49
N GLY A 109 -5.19 -6.92 0.45
CA GLY A 109 -5.28 -8.36 0.18
C GLY A 109 -3.98 -9.12 0.44
N LEU A 110 -3.18 -8.66 1.40
CA LEU A 110 -1.97 -9.35 1.85
C LEU A 110 -2.32 -10.37 2.94
N THR A 111 -1.90 -11.63 2.81
CA THR A 111 -1.87 -12.53 3.96
C THR A 111 -0.79 -12.11 4.95
N PRO A 112 -0.88 -12.49 6.23
CA PRO A 112 0.15 -12.16 7.22
C PRO A 112 1.55 -12.63 6.85
N SER A 113 1.70 -13.85 6.32
CA SER A 113 2.98 -14.32 5.77
C SER A 113 3.52 -13.46 4.62
N LEU A 114 2.66 -13.06 3.68
CA LEU A 114 3.09 -12.19 2.58
C LEU A 114 3.45 -10.79 3.09
N ALA A 115 2.66 -10.23 4.01
CA ALA A 115 2.92 -8.92 4.61
C ALA A 115 4.28 -8.89 5.32
N THR A 116 4.55 -9.86 6.19
CA THR A 116 5.82 -9.97 6.92
C THR A 116 7.01 -10.25 6.00
N ALA A 117 6.84 -11.10 4.97
CA ALA A 117 7.88 -11.36 3.98
C ALA A 117 8.22 -10.12 3.15
N LEU A 118 7.22 -9.33 2.75
CA LEU A 118 7.41 -8.08 2.02
C LEU A 118 8.11 -7.02 2.87
N ASP A 119 7.70 -6.89 4.12
CA ASP A 119 8.28 -5.95 5.09
C ASP A 119 9.79 -6.22 5.27
N HIS A 120 10.12 -7.47 5.61
CA HIS A 120 11.51 -7.91 5.72
C HIS A 120 12.30 -7.74 4.41
N PHE A 121 11.68 -7.98 3.25
CA PHE A 121 12.35 -7.78 1.97
C PHE A 121 12.64 -6.31 1.66
N ILE A 122 11.75 -5.40 2.07
CA ILE A 122 11.85 -3.97 1.74
C ILE A 122 12.85 -3.25 2.65
N ASP A 123 12.83 -3.51 3.96
CA ASP A 123 13.68 -2.77 4.91
C ASP A 123 14.44 -3.64 5.93
N GLY A 124 14.39 -4.96 5.78
CA GLY A 124 15.21 -5.89 6.57
C GLY A 124 14.67 -6.16 7.97
N ARG A 125 13.53 -5.59 8.35
CA ARG A 125 12.91 -5.81 9.65
C ARG A 125 11.41 -6.07 9.46
N VAL A 126 10.85 -6.92 10.31
CA VAL A 126 9.39 -7.07 10.38
C VAL A 126 8.87 -6.15 11.49
N ASP A 127 8.16 -5.10 11.12
CA ASP A 127 7.50 -4.17 12.03
C ASP A 127 6.33 -3.48 11.31
N ALA A 128 5.10 -3.72 11.76
CA ALA A 128 3.91 -3.16 11.13
C ALA A 128 3.79 -1.64 11.25
N ARG A 129 4.59 -0.99 12.10
CA ARG A 129 4.52 0.45 12.40
C ARG A 129 5.68 1.24 11.83
N PHE A 130 6.89 0.67 11.83
CA PHE A 130 8.09 1.37 11.40
C PHE A 130 8.49 0.97 9.98
N GLY A 131 9.58 1.56 9.48
CA GLY A 131 10.05 1.23 8.14
C GLY A 131 9.27 1.90 7.02
N SER A 132 9.45 1.35 5.82
CA SER A 132 8.85 1.87 4.59
C SER A 132 7.52 1.22 4.27
N LEU A 133 7.35 -0.05 4.65
CA LEU A 133 6.07 -0.76 4.57
C LEU A 133 5.45 -0.78 5.96
N ARG A 134 4.19 -0.38 6.09
CA ARG A 134 3.46 -0.39 7.36
C ARG A 134 2.09 -0.99 7.17
N GLU A 135 1.54 -1.57 8.22
CA GLU A 135 0.11 -1.85 8.25
C GLU A 135 -0.67 -0.53 8.25
N LEU A 136 -1.74 -0.46 7.46
CA LEU A 136 -2.50 0.78 7.25
C LEU A 136 -3.02 1.36 8.58
N SER A 137 -3.45 0.50 9.50
CA SER A 137 -3.95 0.86 10.83
C SER A 137 -2.87 1.47 11.75
N ALA A 138 -1.60 1.13 11.50
CA ALA A 138 -0.46 1.56 12.31
C ALA A 138 0.34 2.70 11.67
N ALA A 139 0.08 3.04 10.40
CA ALA A 139 0.86 4.00 9.61
C ALA A 139 1.00 5.39 10.25
N ALA A 140 -0.04 5.85 10.95
CA ALA A 140 -0.09 7.15 11.65
C ALA A 140 0.31 7.07 13.14
N SER A 141 0.69 5.90 13.64
CA SER A 141 0.97 5.72 15.08
C SER A 141 2.21 6.51 15.50
N THR A 142 2.08 7.28 16.57
CA THR A 142 3.18 8.05 17.18
C THR A 142 3.88 7.31 18.32
N SER A 143 3.43 6.09 18.65
CA SER A 143 4.05 5.29 19.69
C SER A 143 5.42 4.76 19.25
N VAL A 144 6.37 4.74 20.18
CA VAL A 144 7.79 4.41 19.90
C VAL A 144 8.12 2.93 20.05
N ALA A 145 7.17 2.11 20.51
CA ALA A 145 7.36 0.67 20.63
C ALA A 145 7.24 -0.04 19.27
N SER A 146 7.96 -1.14 19.10
CA SER A 146 7.78 -2.02 17.94
C SER A 146 6.37 -2.63 17.96
N LEU A 147 5.79 -2.89 16.78
CA LEU A 147 4.45 -3.47 16.66
C LEU A 147 4.50 -4.65 15.67
N PRO A 148 4.09 -5.87 16.07
CA PRO A 148 3.85 -6.94 15.11
C PRO A 148 2.65 -6.62 14.22
N TRP A 149 2.59 -7.27 13.06
CA TRP A 149 1.39 -7.26 12.20
C TRP A 149 0.18 -7.79 12.97
N SER A 150 -1.00 -7.24 12.70
CA SER A 150 -2.20 -7.43 13.53
C SER A 150 -2.79 -8.85 13.48
N ALA A 151 -2.35 -9.69 12.55
CA ALA A 151 -2.80 -11.06 12.39
C ALA A 151 -1.64 -11.99 12.02
N ASP A 152 -1.87 -13.30 12.13
CA ASP A 152 -0.99 -14.36 11.63
C ASP A 152 -1.74 -15.38 10.75
N ASP A 153 -1.02 -16.30 10.11
CA ASP A 153 -1.62 -17.23 9.14
C ASP A 153 -2.62 -18.22 9.77
N ARG A 154 -2.75 -18.27 11.10
CA ARG A 154 -3.79 -19.03 11.81
C ARG A 154 -5.08 -18.24 11.95
N ASP A 155 -5.14 -17.00 11.49
CA ASP A 155 -6.36 -16.20 11.49
C ASP A 155 -7.12 -16.41 10.18
N GLY A 156 -8.32 -16.99 10.28
CA GLY A 156 -9.19 -17.23 9.14
C GLY A 156 -9.97 -15.98 8.73
N MET A 157 -10.24 -15.87 7.44
CA MET A 157 -11.12 -14.84 6.89
C MET A 157 -12.51 -14.93 7.55
N GLY A 158 -12.93 -13.86 8.23
CA GLY A 158 -14.19 -13.82 9.00
C GLY A 158 -14.04 -13.94 10.53
N GLY A 159 -12.82 -13.98 11.06
CA GLY A 159 -12.55 -13.84 12.50
C GLY A 159 -12.59 -15.14 13.31
N GLY A 160 -12.44 -16.29 12.65
CA GLY A 160 -12.26 -17.59 13.30
C GLY A 160 -10.81 -18.05 13.28
N ILE A 161 -10.45 -18.98 14.16
CA ILE A 161 -9.16 -19.68 14.07
C ILE A 161 -9.17 -20.52 12.79
N GLY A 162 -8.17 -20.31 11.95
CA GLY A 162 -7.93 -20.95 10.66
C GLY A 162 -7.92 -22.46 10.82
N ARG A 163 -8.83 -23.10 10.09
CA ARG A 163 -8.70 -24.51 9.70
C ARG A 163 -8.06 -24.53 8.32
N ASP A 164 -7.47 -25.64 7.94
CA ASP A 164 -6.78 -25.80 6.67
C ASP A 164 -7.70 -25.54 5.45
N GLU A 165 -9.02 -25.61 5.63
CA GLU A 165 -10.00 -25.30 4.57
C GLU A 165 -10.41 -23.82 4.49
N ASN A 166 -10.03 -22.99 5.46
CA ASN A 166 -10.38 -21.58 5.49
C ASN A 166 -9.33 -20.73 4.78
N GLN A 167 -9.79 -19.73 4.03
CA GLN A 167 -8.90 -18.69 3.53
C GLN A 167 -8.29 -17.92 4.70
N VAL A 168 -7.00 -17.59 4.58
CA VAL A 168 -6.30 -16.75 5.56
C VAL A 168 -6.83 -15.31 5.50
N VAL A 169 -6.79 -14.61 6.63
CA VAL A 169 -7.21 -13.21 6.74
C VAL A 169 -6.37 -12.29 5.85
N ASN A 170 -7.01 -11.24 5.34
CA ASN A 170 -6.35 -10.24 4.51
C ASN A 170 -6.06 -8.97 5.31
N LEU A 171 -4.83 -8.52 5.22
CA LEU A 171 -4.32 -7.26 5.75
C LEU A 171 -4.20 -6.23 4.64
N THR A 172 -4.09 -4.97 5.04
CA THR A 172 -3.81 -3.85 4.15
C THR A 172 -2.57 -3.12 4.63
N ALA A 173 -1.60 -2.96 3.74
CA ALA A 173 -0.37 -2.24 4.00
C ALA A 173 -0.31 -0.93 3.21
N ALA A 174 0.50 0.00 3.70
CA ALA A 174 0.87 1.23 3.04
C ALA A 174 2.39 1.26 2.87
N LEU A 175 2.84 1.35 1.62
CA LEU A 175 4.23 1.54 1.27
C LEU A 175 4.50 3.01 1.01
N ARG A 176 5.53 3.53 1.68
CA ARG A 176 6.06 4.87 1.42
C ARG A 176 6.56 4.98 -0.01
N ILE A 177 6.11 6.02 -0.70
CA ILE A 177 6.61 6.39 -2.04
C ILE A 177 7.53 7.61 -1.93
N ALA A 178 8.49 7.75 -2.84
CA ALA A 178 9.42 8.87 -2.84
C ALA A 178 8.67 10.21 -3.02
N TYR A 179 9.13 11.23 -2.31
CA TYR A 179 8.50 12.56 -2.23
C TYR A 179 9.15 13.56 -3.17
#